data_AF-A0A3E2VA13-F1
#
_entry.id   AF-A0A3E2VA13-F1
#
_cell.length_a   1.000
_cell.length_b   1.000
_cell.length_c   1.000
_cell.angle_alpha   90.00
_cell.angle_beta   90.00
_cell.angle_gamma   90.00
#
_symmetry.space_group_name_H-M   'P 1'
#
loop_
_entity.id
_entity.type
_entity.pdbx_description
1 polymer ?
#
loop_
_entity_poly.entity_id
_entity_poly.type
_entity_poly.pdbx_seq_one_letter_code
_entity_poly.pdbx_strand_id
1 'polypeptide(L)'
;MKLSADYRALALDALRGRWKTAVLAGLIASLLGANIVSSSDRVISNMSQNANGNTPGFAGLLSTGSGGMLAVLVVCILAWAVFTFIVSGAARLGYARFNLNLADGRDAALSDLASQKHRLWDGFCMNFLQGLYVALWALLLFIPGVVKAYSYAMTPYIMAEHPGLTANEAITESRRIMDGNKWRLFCLDLSFLGWELLCTLPMLIGFSLVFAFTHSADTVLVLLILLSIPLSAGFFFLHPYEEAAWAIFYRDITAAPSDTEEI
;
A
#
# COMPACT_ATOMS: atom_id res chain seq x y z
N MET A 1 -12.52 20.56 17.47
CA MET A 1 -11.96 19.68 16.40
C MET A 1 -10.81 18.87 16.98
N LYS A 2 -10.75 17.56 16.68
CA LYS A 2 -9.66 16.68 17.12
C LYS A 2 -8.35 17.01 16.39
N LEU A 3 -7.24 16.94 17.12
CA LEU A 3 -5.87 17.09 16.60
C LEU A 3 -5.26 15.74 16.22
N SER A 4 -4.14 15.75 15.51
CA SER A 4 -3.40 14.52 15.13
C SER A 4 -3.04 13.64 16.33
N ALA A 5 -2.74 14.25 17.48
CA ALA A 5 -2.46 13.54 18.72
C ALA A 5 -3.66 12.74 19.26
N ASP A 6 -4.88 13.25 19.07
CA ASP A 6 -6.11 12.58 19.54
C ASP A 6 -6.39 11.32 18.72
N TYR A 7 -6.24 11.41 17.38
CA TYR A 7 -6.40 10.25 16.49
C TYR A 7 -5.41 9.13 16.82
N ARG A 8 -4.17 9.51 17.11
CA ARG A 8 -3.13 8.58 17.57
C ARG A 8 -3.49 7.92 18.90
N ALA A 9 -3.99 8.66 19.88
CA ALA A 9 -4.41 8.10 21.16
C ALA A 9 -5.57 7.10 20.99
N LEU A 10 -6.58 7.46 20.19
CA LEU A 10 -7.72 6.60 19.88
C LEU A 10 -7.29 5.35 19.08
N ALA A 11 -6.35 5.49 18.15
CA ALA A 11 -5.82 4.35 17.39
C ALA A 11 -5.08 3.35 18.28
N LEU A 12 -4.29 3.84 19.24
CA LEU A 12 -3.65 2.99 20.24
C LEU A 12 -4.68 2.26 21.09
N ASP A 13 -5.77 2.94 21.49
CA ASP A 13 -6.84 2.34 22.28
C ASP A 13 -7.58 1.25 21.49
N ALA A 14 -7.94 1.51 20.23
CA ALA A 14 -8.56 0.53 19.34
C ALA A 14 -7.70 -0.73 19.12
N LEU A 15 -6.37 -0.58 19.17
CA LEU A 15 -5.42 -1.69 19.04
C LEU A 15 -5.14 -2.44 20.36
N ARG A 16 -5.46 -1.85 21.53
CA ARG A 16 -5.23 -2.51 22.82
C ARG A 16 -5.99 -3.84 22.89
N GLY A 17 -5.25 -4.93 23.10
CA GLY A 17 -5.79 -6.29 23.14
C GLY A 17 -5.91 -6.99 21.78
N ARG A 18 -5.73 -6.28 20.66
CA ARG A 18 -5.89 -6.82 19.29
C ARG A 18 -4.64 -6.69 18.40
N TRP A 19 -3.52 -6.25 18.96
CA TRP A 19 -2.23 -6.14 18.25
C TRP A 19 -1.85 -7.37 17.41
N LYS A 20 -2.05 -8.58 17.94
CA LYS A 20 -1.71 -9.81 17.23
C LYS A 20 -2.49 -9.98 15.92
N THR A 21 -3.80 -9.70 15.93
CA THR A 21 -4.64 -9.84 14.74
C THR A 21 -4.39 -8.71 13.76
N ALA A 22 -4.13 -7.49 14.23
CA ALA A 22 -3.80 -6.34 13.39
C ALA A 22 -2.47 -6.52 12.64
N VAL A 23 -1.42 -6.98 13.32
CA VAL A 23 -0.11 -7.29 12.70
C VAL A 23 -0.26 -8.41 11.67
N LEU A 24 -1.00 -9.47 12.00
CA LEU A 24 -1.20 -10.60 11.09
C LEU A 24 -2.03 -10.20 9.86
N ALA A 25 -3.07 -9.38 10.04
CA ALA A 25 -3.86 -8.82 8.95
C ALA A 25 -3.02 -7.94 8.02
N GLY A 26 -2.20 -7.04 8.59
CA GLY A 26 -1.27 -6.22 7.83
C GLY A 26 -0.25 -7.06 7.06
N LEU A 27 0.31 -8.10 7.68
CA LEU A 27 1.25 -9.01 7.02
C LEU A 27 0.59 -9.75 5.86
N ILE A 28 -0.63 -10.28 6.05
CA ILE A 28 -1.40 -10.93 4.99
C ILE A 28 -1.71 -9.94 3.86
N ALA A 29 -2.10 -8.70 4.16
CA ALA A 29 -2.32 -7.66 3.17
C ALA A 29 -1.03 -7.34 2.39
N SER A 30 0.11 -7.24 3.07
CA SER A 30 1.42 -7.01 2.44
C SER A 30 1.90 -8.19 1.59
N LEU A 31 1.57 -9.42 1.96
CA LEU A 31 1.84 -10.61 1.14
C LEU A 31 0.91 -10.69 -0.08
N LEU A 32 -0.35 -10.29 0.08
CA LEU A 32 -1.34 -10.29 -1.00
C LEU A 32 -1.19 -9.09 -1.94
N GLY A 33 -0.51 -8.01 -1.54
CA GLY A 33 -0.49 -6.78 -2.33
C GLY A 33 0.73 -5.85 -2.22
N ALA A 34 1.81 -6.21 -1.52
CA ALA A 34 3.01 -5.36 -1.37
C ALA A 34 4.35 -6.11 -1.36
N ASN A 35 4.55 -7.10 -2.22
CA ASN A 35 5.89 -7.59 -2.57
C ASN A 35 6.05 -7.65 -4.08
N ILE A 36 6.67 -6.61 -4.64
CA ILE A 36 7.20 -6.61 -6.00
C ILE A 36 8.48 -7.45 -5.96
N VAL A 37 8.40 -8.65 -6.55
CA VAL A 37 9.52 -9.46 -7.05
C VAL A 37 10.58 -9.87 -5.99
N SER A 38 10.53 -11.13 -5.56
CA SER A 38 11.77 -11.85 -5.27
C SER A 38 12.34 -12.26 -6.63
N SER A 39 13.27 -11.46 -7.16
CA SER A 39 14.18 -11.94 -8.19
C SER A 39 15.08 -12.98 -7.53
N SER A 40 14.61 -14.22 -7.47
CA SER A 40 15.53 -15.35 -7.40
C SER A 40 16.14 -15.56 -8.79
N ASP A 41 16.96 -14.61 -9.23
CA ASP A 41 17.78 -14.78 -10.43
C ASP A 41 19.10 -15.44 -10.03
N ARG A 42 19.06 -16.78 -9.90
CA ARG A 42 20.24 -17.61 -10.15
C ARG A 42 19.91 -18.63 -11.22
N VAL A 43 19.72 -18.16 -12.45
CA VAL A 43 19.68 -19.02 -13.65
C VAL A 43 20.35 -18.27 -14.81
N ILE A 44 21.67 -18.37 -14.93
CA ILE A 44 22.41 -18.83 -16.13
C ILE A 44 23.90 -18.43 -16.09
N SER A 45 24.69 -19.46 -16.33
CA SER A 45 26.12 -19.59 -16.51
C SER A 45 26.76 -18.67 -17.55
N ASN A 46 28.07 -18.43 -17.37
CA ASN A 46 29.10 -18.06 -18.37
C ASN A 46 28.59 -17.90 -19.82
N MET A 47 28.38 -16.66 -20.25
CA MET A 47 28.42 -16.33 -21.67
C MET A 47 29.33 -15.12 -21.86
N SER A 48 30.63 -15.41 -21.91
CA SER A 48 31.57 -14.64 -22.71
C SER A 48 31.12 -14.76 -24.16
N GLN A 49 30.75 -13.64 -24.80
CA GLN A 49 31.24 -13.26 -26.13
C GLN A 49 30.62 -11.92 -26.59
N ASN A 50 31.52 -10.94 -26.76
CA ASN A 50 31.57 -10.01 -27.90
C ASN A 50 30.35 -9.10 -28.17
N ALA A 51 30.35 -7.92 -27.56
CA ALA A 51 29.42 -6.84 -27.88
C ALA A 51 29.89 -6.06 -29.12
N ASN A 52 29.45 -6.49 -30.31
CA ASN A 52 29.30 -5.58 -31.44
C ASN A 52 27.85 -5.10 -31.46
N GLY A 53 27.68 -3.78 -31.38
CA GLY A 53 26.41 -3.11 -31.17
C GLY A 53 25.35 -3.45 -32.20
N ASN A 54 24.13 -3.67 -31.71
CA ASN A 54 22.85 -3.33 -32.32
C ASN A 54 21.78 -3.59 -31.25
N THR A 55 21.37 -2.54 -30.53
CA THR A 55 20.28 -2.62 -29.55
C THR A 55 18.97 -2.89 -30.31
N PRO A 56 18.31 -4.07 -30.16
CA PRO A 56 17.12 -4.36 -30.91
C PRO A 56 15.92 -3.61 -30.30
N GLY A 57 15.27 -2.76 -31.10
CA GLY A 57 13.97 -2.18 -30.74
C GLY A 57 12.87 -3.25 -30.65
N PHE A 58 11.66 -2.85 -30.23
CA PHE A 58 10.50 -3.73 -29.99
C PHE A 58 10.23 -4.77 -31.11
N ALA A 59 10.50 -4.42 -32.37
CA ALA A 59 10.38 -5.34 -33.52
C ALA A 59 11.44 -6.45 -33.56
N GLY A 60 12.67 -6.18 -33.10
CA GLY A 60 13.75 -7.17 -33.00
C GLY A 60 13.49 -8.24 -31.95
N LEU A 61 12.73 -7.88 -30.90
CA LEU A 61 12.27 -8.77 -29.83
C LEU A 61 11.32 -9.87 -30.33
N LEU A 62 10.64 -9.65 -31.47
CA LEU A 62 9.67 -10.57 -32.07
C LEU A 62 10.27 -11.43 -33.21
N SER A 63 11.46 -11.08 -33.73
CA SER A 63 11.97 -11.63 -35.00
C SER A 63 13.08 -12.70 -34.88
N THR A 64 13.74 -12.82 -33.73
CA THR A 64 14.76 -13.84 -33.51
C THR A 64 14.09 -15.15 -33.06
N GLY A 65 14.59 -16.33 -33.42
CA GLY A 65 13.97 -17.62 -33.04
C GLY A 65 13.80 -17.85 -31.51
N SER A 66 14.46 -17.05 -30.67
CA SER A 66 14.31 -16.95 -29.20
C SER A 66 13.36 -15.83 -28.72
N GLY A 67 12.88 -14.99 -29.64
CA GLY A 67 11.97 -13.86 -29.40
C GLY A 67 10.57 -14.28 -28.97
N GLY A 68 10.13 -15.48 -29.38
CA GLY A 68 8.90 -16.08 -28.84
C GLY A 68 8.99 -16.33 -27.33
N MET A 69 10.12 -16.80 -26.82
CA MET A 69 10.34 -17.05 -25.39
C MET A 69 10.38 -15.75 -24.58
N LEU A 70 11.06 -14.72 -25.11
CA LEU A 70 11.13 -13.40 -24.47
C LEU A 70 9.78 -12.67 -24.52
N ALA A 71 9.04 -12.76 -25.63
CA ALA A 71 7.70 -12.22 -25.73
C ALA A 71 6.73 -12.93 -24.77
N VAL A 72 6.80 -14.27 -24.65
CA VAL A 72 6.04 -15.04 -23.67
C VAL A 72 6.40 -14.63 -22.24
N LEU A 73 7.68 -14.45 -21.93
CA LEU A 73 8.12 -13.97 -20.61
C LEU A 73 7.60 -12.56 -20.31
N VAL A 74 7.65 -11.64 -21.26
CA VAL A 74 7.09 -10.29 -21.10
C VAL A 74 5.57 -10.35 -20.89
N VAL A 75 4.87 -11.16 -21.67
CA VAL A 75 3.41 -11.37 -21.50
C VAL A 75 3.10 -11.99 -20.14
N CYS A 76 3.89 -12.95 -19.67
CA CYS A 76 3.75 -13.56 -18.35
C CYS A 76 4.02 -12.55 -17.22
N ILE A 77 5.04 -11.69 -17.35
CA ILE A 77 5.35 -10.63 -16.39
C ILE A 77 4.22 -9.60 -16.35
N LEU A 78 3.70 -9.20 -17.52
CA LEU A 78 2.57 -8.27 -17.60
C LEU A 78 1.29 -8.89 -17.02
N ALA A 79 1.01 -10.16 -17.33
CA ALA A 79 -0.12 -10.89 -16.76
C ALA A 79 0.01 -11.03 -15.24
N TRP A 80 1.21 -11.32 -14.74
CA TRP A 80 1.51 -11.37 -13.31
C TRP A 80 1.34 -9.99 -12.64
N ALA A 81 1.81 -8.92 -13.27
CA ALA A 81 1.64 -7.56 -12.78
C ALA A 81 0.17 -7.13 -12.73
N VAL A 82 -0.61 -7.48 -13.76
CA VAL A 82 -2.06 -7.24 -13.79
C VAL A 82 -2.78 -8.06 -12.72
N PHE A 83 -2.40 -9.34 -12.56
CA PHE A 83 -2.95 -10.20 -11.52
C PHE A 83 -2.69 -9.64 -10.11
N THR A 84 -1.44 -9.28 -9.80
CA THR A 84 -1.11 -8.69 -8.48
C THR A 84 -1.83 -7.37 -8.27
N PHE A 85 -1.92 -6.52 -9.29
CA PHE A 85 -2.67 -5.27 -9.19
C PHE A 85 -4.16 -5.48 -8.87
N ILE A 86 -4.81 -6.48 -9.48
CA ILE A 86 -6.20 -6.87 -9.18
C ILE A 86 -6.33 -7.38 -7.74
N VAL A 87 -5.46 -8.29 -7.32
CA VAL A 87 -5.48 -8.86 -5.96
C VAL A 87 -5.23 -7.77 -4.91
N SER A 88 -4.33 -6.81 -5.18
CA SER A 88 -4.08 -5.66 -4.30
C SER A 88 -5.32 -4.79 -4.09
N GLY A 89 -6.13 -4.59 -5.14
CA GLY A 89 -7.38 -3.81 -5.03
C GLY A 89 -8.38 -4.47 -4.08
N ALA A 90 -8.53 -5.79 -4.18
CA ALA A 90 -9.39 -6.56 -3.28
C ALA A 90 -8.85 -6.61 -1.84
N ALA A 91 -7.54 -6.79 -1.69
CA ALA A 91 -6.88 -6.81 -0.39
C ALA A 91 -7.06 -5.46 0.33
N ARG A 92 -6.92 -4.33 -0.37
CA ARG A 92 -7.19 -2.98 0.16
C ARG A 92 -8.62 -2.84 0.68
N LEU A 93 -9.61 -3.35 -0.05
CA LEU A 93 -11.02 -3.26 0.36
C LEU A 93 -11.31 -4.12 1.60
N GLY A 94 -10.78 -5.35 1.63
CA GLY A 94 -10.87 -6.22 2.80
C GLY A 94 -10.18 -5.62 4.03
N TYR A 95 -8.99 -5.03 3.84
CA TYR A 95 -8.22 -4.40 4.90
C TYR A 95 -8.89 -3.14 5.45
N ALA A 96 -9.47 -2.30 4.58
CA ALA A 96 -10.28 -1.16 4.99
C ALA A 96 -11.47 -1.59 5.86
N ARG A 97 -12.16 -2.68 5.50
CA ARG A 97 -13.27 -3.22 6.30
C ARG A 97 -12.80 -3.70 7.68
N PHE A 98 -11.66 -4.38 7.72
CA PHE A 98 -11.05 -4.82 8.98
C PHE A 98 -10.66 -3.63 9.88
N ASN A 99 -10.05 -2.58 9.31
CA ASN A 99 -9.65 -1.37 10.05
C ASN A 99 -10.87 -0.60 10.58
N LEU A 100 -11.98 -0.57 9.84
CA LEU A 100 -13.25 -0.02 10.33
C LEU A 100 -13.81 -0.82 11.51
N ASN A 101 -13.81 -2.15 11.44
CA ASN A 101 -14.25 -3.00 12.55
C ASN A 101 -13.39 -2.78 13.81
N LEU A 102 -12.07 -2.58 13.64
CA LEU A 102 -11.16 -2.20 14.71
C LEU A 102 -11.50 -0.84 15.31
N ALA A 103 -11.68 0.19 14.48
CA ALA A 103 -12.06 1.53 14.93
C ALA A 103 -13.41 1.55 15.66
N ASP A 104 -14.35 0.68 15.26
CA ASP A 104 -15.68 0.55 15.89
C ASP A 104 -15.68 -0.34 17.16
N GLY A 105 -14.54 -0.93 17.54
CA GLY A 105 -14.45 -1.88 18.66
C GLY A 105 -15.11 -3.24 18.42
N ARG A 106 -15.62 -3.52 17.22
CA ARG A 106 -16.27 -4.80 16.84
C ARG A 106 -15.25 -5.91 16.63
N ASP A 107 -15.62 -7.18 16.78
CA ASP A 107 -14.68 -8.31 16.61
C ASP A 107 -14.08 -8.36 15.20
N ALA A 108 -12.91 -7.75 15.05
CA ALA A 108 -12.16 -7.69 13.80
C ALA A 108 -11.46 -9.03 13.58
N ALA A 109 -11.97 -9.82 12.65
CA ALA A 109 -11.46 -11.15 12.35
C ALA A 109 -10.77 -11.18 10.97
N LEU A 110 -9.79 -12.05 10.79
CA LEU A 110 -9.13 -12.27 9.48
C LEU A 110 -10.12 -12.76 8.40
N SER A 111 -11.26 -13.31 8.82
CA SER A 111 -12.38 -13.65 7.94
C SER A 111 -12.98 -12.42 7.25
N ASP A 112 -12.88 -11.24 7.84
CA ASP A 112 -13.39 -9.99 7.25
C ASP A 112 -12.56 -9.59 6.03
N LEU A 113 -11.24 -9.82 6.06
CA LEU A 113 -10.36 -9.65 4.90
C LEU A 113 -10.80 -10.55 3.73
N ALA A 114 -11.25 -11.77 4.07
CA ALA A 114 -11.73 -12.75 3.12
C ALA A 114 -13.19 -12.55 2.69
N SER A 115 -13.97 -11.72 3.39
CA SER A 115 -15.39 -11.52 3.10
C SER A 115 -15.62 -10.81 1.76
N GLN A 116 -14.70 -9.93 1.38
CA GLN A 116 -14.78 -9.11 0.16
C GLN A 116 -14.24 -9.82 -1.10
N LYS A 117 -13.92 -11.12 -1.03
CA LYS A 117 -13.45 -11.94 -2.16
C LYS A 117 -14.43 -12.00 -3.34
N HIS A 118 -15.70 -11.68 -3.14
CA HIS A 118 -16.69 -11.63 -4.22
C HIS A 118 -16.69 -10.29 -4.97
N ARG A 119 -16.02 -9.26 -4.44
CA ARG A 119 -15.94 -7.89 -4.98
C ARG A 119 -14.55 -7.53 -5.49
N LEU A 120 -13.82 -8.54 -5.98
CA LEU A 120 -12.47 -8.31 -6.54
C LEU A 120 -12.50 -7.28 -7.66
N TRP A 121 -13.55 -7.33 -8.49
CA TRP A 121 -13.75 -6.41 -9.60
C TRP A 121 -13.94 -4.97 -9.12
N ASP A 122 -14.75 -4.73 -8.09
CA ASP A 122 -14.97 -3.40 -7.53
C ASP A 122 -13.69 -2.82 -6.92
N GLY A 123 -12.95 -3.65 -6.16
CA GLY A 123 -11.65 -3.28 -5.60
C GLY A 123 -10.59 -2.98 -6.68
N PHE A 124 -10.59 -3.74 -7.77
CA PHE A 124 -9.74 -3.44 -8.94
C PHE A 124 -10.14 -2.11 -9.59
N CYS A 125 -11.42 -1.91 -9.90
CA CYS A 125 -11.91 -0.68 -10.52
C CYS A 125 -11.60 0.54 -9.66
N MET A 126 -11.76 0.44 -8.34
CA MET A 126 -11.36 1.48 -7.39
C MET A 126 -9.88 1.82 -7.53
N ASN A 127 -9.01 0.81 -7.44
CA ASN A 127 -7.57 1.02 -7.44
C ASN A 127 -7.07 1.55 -8.80
N PHE A 128 -7.65 1.05 -9.89
CA PHE A 128 -7.37 1.51 -11.25
C PHE A 128 -7.81 2.96 -11.47
N LEU A 129 -9.05 3.31 -11.13
CA LEU A 129 -9.58 4.66 -11.34
C LEU A 129 -8.90 5.70 -10.44
N GLN A 130 -8.66 5.35 -9.17
CA GLN A 130 -7.92 6.22 -8.25
C GLN A 130 -6.49 6.45 -8.74
N GLY A 131 -5.79 5.37 -9.13
CA GLY A 131 -4.44 5.44 -9.69
C GLY A 131 -4.39 6.28 -10.98
N LEU A 132 -5.33 6.05 -11.90
CA LEU A 132 -5.46 6.81 -13.13
C LEU A 132 -5.68 8.30 -12.86
N TYR A 133 -6.62 8.66 -11.98
CA TYR A 133 -6.88 10.05 -11.65
C TYR A 133 -5.68 10.73 -10.99
N VAL A 134 -5.02 10.08 -10.02
CA VAL A 134 -3.81 10.62 -9.40
C VAL A 134 -2.69 10.80 -10.43
N ALA A 135 -2.49 9.83 -11.32
CA ALA A 135 -1.49 9.91 -12.38
C ALA A 135 -1.77 11.05 -13.36
N LEU A 136 -3.03 11.25 -13.77
CA LEU A 136 -3.43 12.36 -14.63
C LEU A 136 -3.17 13.72 -13.96
N TRP A 137 -3.46 13.85 -12.67
CA TRP A 137 -3.16 15.07 -11.91
C TRP A 137 -1.66 15.30 -11.72
N ALA A 138 -0.91 14.24 -11.42
CA ALA A 138 0.54 14.29 -11.25
C ALA A 138 1.27 14.62 -12.57
N LEU A 139 0.75 14.14 -13.71
CA LEU A 139 1.26 14.45 -15.04
C LEU A 139 1.09 15.93 -15.38
N LEU A 140 -0.01 16.54 -14.91
CA LEU A 140 -0.23 17.96 -15.10
C LEU A 140 0.75 18.78 -14.26
N LEU A 141 0.85 18.46 -12.95
CA LEU A 141 1.82 19.02 -12.01
C LEU A 141 1.94 18.09 -10.78
N PHE A 142 3.12 18.04 -10.16
CA PHE A 142 3.36 17.18 -8.99
C PHE A 142 2.47 17.53 -7.78
N ILE A 143 2.38 18.82 -7.42
CA ILE A 143 1.63 19.30 -6.24
C ILE A 143 0.13 18.92 -6.29
N PRO A 144 -0.63 19.19 -7.37
CA PRO A 144 -2.04 18.78 -7.43
C PRO A 144 -2.21 17.26 -7.45
N GLY A 145 -1.24 16.50 -7.95
CA GLY A 145 -1.22 15.03 -7.80
C GLY A 145 -1.30 14.60 -6.34
N VAL A 146 -0.45 15.18 -5.49
CA VAL A 146 -0.44 14.90 -4.04
C VAL A 146 -1.76 15.33 -3.37
N VAL A 147 -2.26 16.53 -3.66
CA VAL A 147 -3.53 17.03 -3.09
C VAL A 147 -4.70 16.12 -3.47
N LYS A 148 -4.69 15.57 -4.69
CA LYS A 148 -5.73 14.66 -5.18
C LYS A 148 -5.60 13.27 -4.57
N ALA A 149 -4.38 12.78 -4.32
CA ALA A 149 -4.17 11.55 -3.57
C ALA A 149 -4.86 11.62 -2.19
N TYR A 150 -4.66 12.71 -1.43
CA TYR A 150 -5.37 12.91 -0.15
C TYR A 150 -6.88 13.08 -0.31
N SER A 151 -7.35 13.68 -1.42
CA SER A 151 -8.79 13.81 -1.69
C SER A 151 -9.48 12.45 -1.90
N TYR A 152 -8.74 11.44 -2.35
CA TYR A 152 -9.26 10.10 -2.65
C TYR A 152 -8.94 9.08 -1.55
N ALA A 153 -8.21 9.45 -0.51
CA ALA A 153 -7.72 8.53 0.53
C ALA A 153 -8.83 7.77 1.26
N MET A 154 -10.06 8.29 1.30
CA MET A 154 -11.18 7.68 2.02
C MET A 154 -12.06 6.75 1.16
N THR A 155 -11.81 6.71 -0.15
CA THR A 155 -12.50 5.81 -1.10
C THR A 155 -12.59 4.35 -0.63
N PRO A 156 -11.51 3.69 -0.15
CA PRO A 156 -11.59 2.29 0.26
C PRO A 156 -12.51 2.08 1.48
N TYR A 157 -12.56 3.02 2.43
CA TYR A 157 -13.47 2.94 3.58
C TYR A 157 -14.92 3.11 3.13
N ILE A 158 -15.22 4.09 2.28
CA ILE A 158 -16.56 4.33 1.73
C ILE A 158 -17.07 3.11 0.98
N MET A 159 -16.25 2.52 0.10
CA MET A 159 -16.62 1.34 -0.68
C MET A 159 -16.80 0.09 0.20
N ALA A 160 -16.07 0.00 1.32
CA ALA A 160 -16.22 -1.07 2.31
C ALA A 160 -17.51 -0.92 3.14
N GLU A 161 -18.03 0.29 3.31
CA GLU A 161 -19.30 0.54 4.03
C GLU A 161 -20.53 0.50 3.13
N HIS A 162 -20.40 0.96 1.89
CA HIS A 162 -21.48 1.06 0.93
C HIS A 162 -21.22 0.12 -0.25
N PRO A 163 -21.55 -1.19 -0.13
CA PRO A 163 -21.24 -2.17 -1.15
C PRO A 163 -22.00 -1.99 -2.47
N GLY A 164 -23.04 -1.16 -2.49
CA GLY A 164 -23.78 -0.81 -3.71
C GLY A 164 -23.17 0.33 -4.53
N LEU A 165 -22.15 1.04 -4.01
CA LEU A 165 -21.52 2.15 -4.74
C LEU A 165 -20.50 1.65 -5.75
N THR A 166 -20.52 2.25 -6.94
CA THR A 166 -19.46 2.08 -7.93
C THR A 166 -18.18 2.78 -7.49
N ALA A 167 -17.05 2.37 -8.08
CA ALA A 167 -15.74 2.99 -7.81
C ALA A 167 -15.72 4.51 -8.01
N ASN A 168 -16.37 5.02 -9.08
CA ASN A 168 -16.44 6.45 -9.32
C ASN A 168 -17.29 7.18 -8.28
N GLU A 169 -18.43 6.63 -7.88
CA GLU A 169 -19.27 7.22 -6.84
C GLU A 169 -18.55 7.28 -5.50
N ALA A 170 -17.82 6.22 -5.13
CA ALA A 170 -16.99 6.20 -3.93
C ALA A 170 -15.87 7.26 -3.97
N ILE A 171 -15.22 7.45 -5.12
CA ILE A 171 -14.20 8.50 -5.31
C ILE A 171 -14.82 9.90 -5.19
N THR A 172 -16.00 10.10 -5.79
CA THR A 172 -16.73 11.37 -5.70
C THR A 172 -17.11 11.68 -4.27
N GLU A 173 -17.61 10.69 -3.53
CA GLU A 173 -17.98 10.86 -2.13
C GLU A 173 -16.75 11.11 -1.25
N SER A 174 -15.64 10.40 -1.48
CA SER A 174 -14.37 10.67 -0.81
C SER A 174 -13.94 12.12 -1.00
N ARG A 175 -14.04 12.64 -2.23
CA ARG A 175 -13.70 14.04 -2.51
C ARG A 175 -14.61 15.01 -1.75
N ARG A 176 -15.90 14.69 -1.59
CA ARG A 176 -16.89 15.50 -0.88
C ARG A 176 -16.57 15.59 0.61
N ILE A 177 -16.37 14.45 1.28
CA ILE A 177 -16.08 14.40 2.73
C ILE A 177 -14.67 14.92 3.07
N MET A 178 -13.73 14.83 2.12
CA MET A 178 -12.37 15.34 2.30
C MET A 178 -12.25 16.85 2.07
N ASP A 179 -13.28 17.53 1.57
CA ASP A 179 -13.22 18.97 1.41
C ASP A 179 -13.16 19.67 2.77
N GLY A 180 -12.21 20.59 2.95
CA GLY A 180 -11.87 21.15 4.27
C GLY A 180 -11.05 20.23 5.21
N ASN A 181 -10.99 18.91 4.96
CA ASN A 181 -10.32 17.93 5.82
C ASN A 181 -8.95 17.46 5.31
N LYS A 182 -8.58 17.76 4.05
CA LYS A 182 -7.27 17.41 3.43
C LYS A 182 -6.07 17.79 4.30
N TRP A 183 -6.06 19.00 4.84
CA TRP A 183 -4.95 19.48 5.68
C TRP A 183 -4.84 18.72 7.00
N ARG A 184 -5.98 18.35 7.60
CA ARG A 184 -6.01 17.56 8.84
C ARG A 184 -5.39 16.17 8.62
N LEU A 185 -5.75 15.53 7.50
CA LEU A 185 -5.16 14.24 7.12
C LEU A 185 -3.66 14.37 6.82
N PHE A 186 -3.23 15.43 6.12
CA PHE A 186 -1.81 15.70 5.90
C PHE A 186 -1.04 15.90 7.22
N CYS A 187 -1.58 16.65 8.18
CA CYS A 187 -0.95 16.82 9.49
C CYS A 187 -0.93 15.52 10.31
N LEU A 188 -1.94 14.66 10.15
CA LEU A 188 -1.95 13.33 10.75
C LEU A 188 -0.81 12.49 10.17
N ASP A 189 -0.70 12.45 8.84
CA ASP A 189 0.35 11.74 8.10
C ASP A 189 1.76 12.23 8.47
N LEU A 190 1.95 13.55 8.54
CA LEU A 190 3.21 14.16 8.99
C LEU A 190 3.58 13.78 10.42
N SER A 191 2.59 13.51 11.28
CA SER A 191 2.83 13.06 12.65
C SER A 191 3.32 11.61 12.73
N PHE A 192 3.07 10.82 11.69
CA PHE A 192 3.55 9.45 11.50
C PHE A 192 4.90 9.39 10.78
N LEU A 193 5.17 10.33 9.87
CA LEU A 193 6.45 10.43 9.14
C LEU A 193 7.68 10.45 10.07
N GLY A 194 7.56 11.05 11.26
CA GLY A 194 8.63 11.02 12.26
C GLY A 194 8.94 9.61 12.79
N TRP A 195 7.93 8.77 12.96
CA TRP A 195 8.06 7.38 13.39
C TRP A 195 8.55 6.48 12.24
N GLU A 196 8.10 6.73 11.02
CA GLU A 196 8.60 6.05 9.83
C GLU A 196 10.09 6.33 9.62
N LEU A 197 10.53 7.60 9.77
CA LEU A 197 11.94 7.96 9.69
C LEU A 197 12.75 7.27 10.78
N LEU A 198 12.21 7.16 12.00
CA LEU A 198 12.86 6.46 13.10
C LEU A 198 13.03 4.96 12.82
N CYS A 199 12.08 4.33 12.10
CA CYS A 199 12.21 2.94 11.65
C CYS A 199 13.16 2.80 10.44
N THR A 200 13.18 3.80 9.56
CA THR A 200 14.00 3.79 8.33
C THR A 200 15.49 4.02 8.59
N LEU A 201 15.85 4.87 9.56
CA LEU A 201 17.26 5.21 9.83
C LEU A 201 18.12 4.01 10.22
N PRO A 202 17.73 3.14 11.18
CA PRO A 202 18.45 1.90 11.47
C PRO A 202 18.53 0.98 10.26
N MET A 203 17.47 0.95 9.44
CA MET A 203 17.41 0.16 8.21
C MET A 203 18.48 0.59 7.20
N LEU A 204 18.55 1.90 6.94
CA LEU A 204 19.52 2.49 6.04
C LEU A 204 20.97 2.32 6.54
N ILE A 205 21.21 2.55 7.83
CA ILE A 205 22.54 2.39 8.43
C ILE A 205 22.96 0.91 8.36
N GLY A 206 22.07 0.00 8.75
CA GLY A 206 22.33 -1.44 8.71
C GLY A 206 22.73 -1.92 7.32
N PHE A 207 21.94 -1.58 6.30
CA PHE A 207 22.25 -1.95 4.92
C PHE A 207 23.51 -1.27 4.38
N SER A 208 23.73 0.01 4.67
CA SER A 208 24.94 0.72 4.27
C SER A 208 26.20 0.07 4.84
N LEU A 209 26.16 -0.37 6.10
CA LEU A 209 27.26 -1.11 6.73
C LEU A 209 27.51 -2.46 6.05
N VAL A 210 26.46 -3.19 5.65
CA VAL A 210 26.62 -4.43 4.87
C VAL A 210 27.43 -4.15 3.61
N PHE A 211 27.00 -3.18 2.80
CA PHE A 211 27.70 -2.82 1.56
C PHE A 211 29.13 -2.29 1.79
N ALA A 212 29.37 -1.60 2.91
CA ALA A 212 30.69 -1.07 3.24
C ALA A 212 31.69 -2.16 3.67
N PHE A 213 31.25 -3.18 4.41
CA PHE A 213 32.14 -4.19 5.01
C PHE A 213 32.20 -5.51 4.25
N THR A 214 31.20 -5.84 3.41
CA THR A 214 31.20 -7.07 2.63
C THR A 214 31.48 -6.81 1.15
N HIS A 215 32.55 -7.44 0.65
CA HIS A 215 32.98 -7.34 -0.75
C HIS A 215 32.46 -8.50 -1.61
N SER A 216 31.99 -9.60 -1.00
CA SER A 216 31.45 -10.74 -1.72
C SER A 216 29.92 -10.65 -1.83
N ALA A 217 29.42 -10.71 -3.06
CA ALA A 217 27.99 -10.55 -3.36
C ALA A 217 27.10 -11.58 -2.64
N ASP A 218 27.60 -12.81 -2.45
CA ASP A 218 26.85 -13.86 -1.75
C ASP A 218 26.66 -13.56 -0.26
N THR A 219 27.67 -12.97 0.40
CA THR A 219 27.56 -12.62 1.83
C THR A 219 26.73 -11.36 2.04
N VAL A 220 26.79 -10.40 1.10
CA VAL A 220 25.91 -9.24 1.07
C VAL A 220 24.46 -9.70 1.07
N LEU A 221 24.08 -10.56 0.13
CA LEU A 221 22.68 -11.00 -0.01
C LEU A 221 22.16 -11.71 1.26
N VAL A 222 22.95 -12.63 1.83
CA VAL A 222 22.57 -13.34 3.06
C VAL A 222 22.42 -12.36 4.23
N LEU A 223 23.34 -11.41 4.37
CA LEU A 223 23.30 -10.44 5.45
C LEU A 223 22.14 -9.44 5.30
N LEU A 224 21.81 -9.03 4.06
CA LEU A 224 20.65 -8.19 3.77
C LEU A 224 19.34 -8.91 4.17
N ILE A 225 19.18 -10.19 3.82
CA ILE A 225 17.99 -10.98 4.17
C ILE A 225 17.92 -11.22 5.69
N LEU A 226 19.05 -11.52 6.33
CA LEU A 226 19.10 -11.75 7.76
C LEU A 226 18.74 -10.48 8.55
N LEU A 227 19.22 -9.33 8.09
CA LEU A 227 19.06 -8.05 8.76
C LEU A 227 17.73 -7.36 8.42
N SER A 228 17.09 -7.70 7.29
CA SER A 228 15.80 -7.14 6.90
C SER A 228 14.68 -7.48 7.89
N ILE A 229 14.68 -8.69 8.47
CA ILE A 229 13.64 -9.12 9.41
C ILE A 229 13.65 -8.27 10.71
N PRO A 230 14.77 -8.15 11.46
CA PRO A 230 14.80 -7.33 12.68
C PRO A 230 14.67 -5.84 12.39
N LEU A 231 15.22 -5.33 11.27
CA LEU A 231 15.12 -3.91 10.92
C LEU A 231 13.72 -3.51 10.45
N SER A 232 12.94 -4.44 9.88
CA SER A 232 11.54 -4.19 9.50
C SER A 232 10.54 -4.35 10.65
N ALA A 233 10.95 -4.91 11.80
CA ALA A 233 10.08 -5.16 12.95
C ALA A 233 9.27 -3.92 13.37
N GLY A 234 9.88 -2.73 13.34
CA GLY A 234 9.20 -1.47 13.66
C GLY A 234 8.02 -1.16 12.74
N PHE A 235 8.17 -1.40 11.43
CA PHE A 235 7.10 -1.17 10.44
C PHE A 235 5.90 -2.09 10.65
N PHE A 236 6.10 -3.31 11.15
CA PHE A 236 4.99 -4.23 11.45
C PHE A 236 4.05 -3.71 12.54
N PHE A 237 4.54 -2.88 13.47
CA PHE A 237 3.70 -2.24 14.49
C PHE A 237 3.20 -0.86 14.06
N LEU A 238 4.01 -0.13 13.29
CA LEU A 238 3.67 1.21 12.83
C LEU A 238 2.53 1.19 11.80
N HIS A 239 2.57 0.28 10.84
CA HIS A 239 1.56 0.19 9.78
C HIS A 239 0.13 -0.04 10.30
N PRO A 240 -0.16 -1.03 11.18
CA PRO A 240 -1.51 -1.18 11.74
C PRO A 240 -1.93 0.01 12.61
N TYR A 241 -0.97 0.74 13.18
CA TYR A 241 -1.22 1.94 13.98
C TYR A 241 -1.64 3.14 13.13
N GLU A 242 -0.97 3.39 12.00
CA GLU A 242 -1.35 4.39 11.00
C GLU A 242 -2.74 4.12 10.44
N GLU A 243 -2.98 2.87 10.06
CA GLU A 243 -4.22 2.42 9.45
C GLU A 243 -5.43 2.51 10.39
N ALA A 244 -5.23 2.21 11.67
CA ALA A 244 -6.23 2.45 12.70
C ALA A 244 -6.52 3.96 12.84
N ALA A 245 -5.50 4.82 12.80
CA ALA A 245 -5.69 6.27 12.88
C ALA A 245 -6.44 6.82 11.67
N TRP A 246 -6.18 6.31 10.46
CA TRP A 246 -6.91 6.68 9.24
C TRP A 246 -8.37 6.24 9.30
N ALA A 247 -8.66 5.04 9.80
CA ALA A 247 -10.03 4.56 9.99
C ALA A 247 -10.80 5.41 11.02
N ILE A 248 -10.16 5.81 12.13
CA ILE A 248 -10.76 6.70 13.12
C ILE A 248 -10.97 8.11 12.56
N PHE A 249 -10.03 8.62 11.75
CA PHE A 249 -10.19 9.88 11.05
C PHE A 249 -11.39 9.83 10.09
N TYR A 250 -11.52 8.75 9.32
CA TYR A 250 -12.68 8.51 8.47
C TYR A 250 -13.99 8.57 9.26
N ARG A 251 -14.07 7.84 10.39
CA ARG A 251 -15.24 7.89 11.28
C ARG A 251 -15.57 9.30 11.74
N ASP A 252 -14.56 10.08 12.15
CA ASP A 252 -14.73 11.46 12.62
C ASP A 252 -15.30 12.40 11.56
N ILE A 253 -14.87 12.28 10.30
CA ILE A 253 -15.36 13.14 9.20
C ILE A 253 -16.70 12.67 8.62
N THR A 254 -17.08 11.41 8.84
CA THR A 254 -18.39 10.86 8.42
C THR A 254 -19.45 10.88 9.51
N ALA A 255 -19.05 11.09 10.77
CA ALA A 255 -20.00 11.25 11.86
C ALA A 255 -20.90 12.45 11.54
N ALA A 256 -22.21 12.25 11.62
CA ALA A 256 -23.14 13.37 11.57
C ALA A 256 -22.71 14.41 12.62
N PRO A 257 -22.81 15.72 12.33
CA PRO A 257 -22.60 16.72 13.38
C PRO A 257 -23.53 16.35 14.53
N SER A 258 -22.95 16.00 15.66
CA SER A 258 -23.71 15.70 16.86
C SER A 258 -24.56 16.93 17.17
N ASP A 259 -25.89 16.76 17.26
CA ASP A 259 -26.84 17.75 17.76
C ASP A 259 -26.59 18.08 19.26
N THR A 260 -25.35 18.39 19.62
CA THR A 260 -24.91 18.66 20.99
C THR A 260 -24.09 19.95 21.10
N GLU A 261 -24.40 20.94 20.27
CA GLU A 261 -24.07 22.35 20.54
C GLU A 261 -25.34 23.23 20.63
N GLU A 262 -26.48 22.65 21.02
CA GLU A 262 -27.55 23.40 21.68
C GLU A 262 -27.77 22.80 23.07
N ILE A 263 -27.27 23.51 24.09
CA ILE A 263 -27.90 23.88 25.37
C ILE A 263 -26.90 24.73 26.17
#